data_AF-A0A933I7S5-F1
#
_entry.id   AF-A0A933I7S5-F1
#
_cell.length_a   1.000
_cell.length_b   1.000
_cell.length_c   1.000
_cell.angle_alpha   90.00
_cell.angle_beta   90.00
_cell.angle_gamma   90.00
#
_symmetry.space_group_name_H-M   'P 1'
#
loop_
_entity.id
_entity.type
_entity.pdbx_description
1 polymer ?
#
loop_
_entity_poly.entity_id
_entity_poly.type
_entity_poly.pdbx_seq_one_letter_code
_entity_poly.pdbx_strand_id
1 'polypeptide(L)'
;MQFIDQVKIYVKAGDGGRGGHIIFRASRNINTLLDIRYHQHYRAERGQHGMGKDMHGKNGSDMIIPVPMGTLVKDALTDEILSDLIKDNQEFIAAKGGRGGLGNTHFKTSTRQAPKFAQPGEPGDEQNLILELKLLADVGLIGLPNAGKSTLISAISSARPKIADYPFTTLAPVLGVVKAGRFKSFVVADIPGLIEKAHKGAGLGFQFLRHVERTSLLLHLVDISEMAEVDPVENFEKINQELKLYSPALLKKPQAVAGAKADIKGKGKKLDRLARYCKKNKYDFFQLCAPSGEGIKKLIAYLGAKVQEIKK
;
A
#
# COMPACT_ATOMS: atom_id res chain seq x y z
N MET A 1 0.34 -4.18 -18.88
CA MET A 1 0.04 -2.88 -18.24
C MET A 1 -0.26 -3.17 -16.78
N GLN A 2 0.71 -2.92 -15.89
CA GLN A 2 0.68 -3.31 -14.47
C GLN A 2 -0.31 -2.41 -13.72
N PHE A 3 -1.38 -2.97 -13.11
CA PHE A 3 -2.23 -2.20 -12.21
C PHE A 3 -1.57 -2.06 -10.86
N ILE A 4 -0.64 -1.12 -10.80
CA ILE A 4 -0.05 -0.60 -9.59
C ILE A 4 -0.93 0.58 -9.15
N ASP A 5 -1.07 0.82 -7.83
CA ASP A 5 -1.50 2.16 -7.40
C ASP A 5 -0.39 3.11 -7.84
N GLN A 6 -0.57 3.64 -9.04
CA GLN A 6 0.41 4.41 -9.76
C GLN A 6 -0.07 5.85 -9.79
N VAL A 7 0.79 6.77 -9.40
CA VAL A 7 0.50 8.20 -9.48
C VAL A 7 1.67 8.87 -10.21
N LYS A 8 1.33 9.64 -11.24
CA LYS A 8 2.27 10.55 -11.91
C LYS A 8 2.27 11.87 -11.18
N ILE A 9 3.46 12.37 -10.87
CA ILE A 9 3.67 13.64 -10.20
C ILE A 9 4.79 14.42 -10.88
N TYR A 10 4.75 15.72 -10.72
CA TYR A 10 5.81 16.64 -11.09
C TYR A 10 6.43 17.22 -9.81
N VAL A 11 7.74 17.14 -9.72
CA VAL A 11 8.53 17.69 -8.62
C VAL A 11 9.48 18.75 -9.16
N LYS A 12 9.55 19.90 -8.49
CA LYS A 12 10.55 20.94 -8.77
C LYS A 12 11.22 21.40 -7.49
N ALA A 13 12.54 21.23 -7.42
CA ALA A 13 13.33 21.70 -6.30
C ALA A 13 13.48 23.24 -6.29
N GLY A 14 13.97 23.79 -5.19
CA GLY A 14 14.17 25.23 -5.05
C GLY A 14 15.29 25.75 -5.95
N ASP A 15 15.08 26.93 -6.54
CA ASP A 15 16.10 27.67 -7.31
C ASP A 15 16.91 28.63 -6.40
N GLY A 16 17.94 29.30 -6.92
CA GLY A 16 18.52 30.49 -6.27
C GLY A 16 19.73 30.22 -5.38
N GLY A 17 19.67 30.55 -4.07
CA GLY A 17 20.70 30.15 -3.08
C GLY A 17 20.86 28.62 -2.99
N ARG A 18 21.23 28.02 -1.85
CA ARG A 18 21.00 26.56 -1.71
C ARG A 18 19.48 26.35 -1.66
N GLY A 19 18.89 25.90 -2.77
CA GLY A 19 17.47 25.60 -2.86
C GLY A 19 17.08 24.40 -2.01
N GLY A 20 15.82 24.33 -1.59
CA GLY A 20 15.29 23.17 -0.88
C GLY A 20 15.22 21.94 -1.79
N HIS A 21 15.55 20.78 -1.25
CA HIS A 21 15.37 19.47 -1.90
C HIS A 21 13.91 19.01 -1.81
N ILE A 22 13.51 18.15 -2.74
CA ILE A 22 12.28 17.33 -2.58
C ILE A 22 12.70 15.93 -2.19
N ILE A 23 12.16 15.43 -1.08
CA ILE A 23 12.55 14.16 -0.47
C ILE A 23 11.31 13.29 -0.27
N PHE A 24 11.28 12.10 -0.85
CA PHE A 24 10.32 11.09 -0.45
C PHE A 24 10.80 10.38 0.80
N ARG A 25 9.93 10.26 1.81
CA ARG A 25 10.22 9.52 3.04
C ARG A 25 9.21 8.39 3.21
N ALA A 26 9.67 7.15 3.21
CA ALA A 26 8.82 6.00 3.50
C ALA A 26 8.34 6.04 4.96
N SER A 27 7.05 5.80 5.17
CA SER A 27 6.45 5.74 6.50
C SER A 27 5.53 4.54 6.64
N ARG A 28 5.63 3.82 7.77
CA ARG A 28 4.67 2.78 8.18
C ARG A 28 3.26 3.30 8.42
N ASN A 29 3.10 4.60 8.66
CA ASN A 29 1.82 5.21 8.98
C ASN A 29 0.99 5.54 7.73
N ILE A 30 1.59 5.45 6.53
CA ILE A 30 0.94 5.73 5.25
C ILE A 30 0.82 4.44 4.47
N ASN A 31 -0.39 4.13 4.00
CA ASN A 31 -0.71 2.84 3.37
C ASN A 31 -1.13 2.94 1.90
N THR A 32 -1.35 4.15 1.38
CA THR A 32 -1.87 4.39 0.01
C THR A 32 -1.20 5.60 -0.62
N LEU A 33 -1.16 5.66 -1.96
CA LEU A 33 -0.71 6.86 -2.69
C LEU A 33 -1.86 7.84 -3.00
N LEU A 34 -3.01 7.67 -2.35
CA LEU A 34 -4.23 8.43 -2.61
C LEU A 34 -4.04 9.94 -2.36
N ASP A 35 -3.38 10.33 -1.28
CA ASP A 35 -3.16 11.75 -0.96
C ASP A 35 -2.31 12.44 -2.03
N ILE A 36 -1.33 11.70 -2.57
CA ILE A 36 -0.46 12.17 -3.66
C ILE A 36 -1.22 12.27 -4.98
N ARG A 37 -2.26 11.44 -5.18
CA ARG A 37 -3.12 11.52 -6.36
C ARG A 37 -3.90 12.84 -6.43
N TYR A 38 -4.26 13.42 -5.29
CA TYR A 38 -4.93 14.73 -5.21
C TYR A 38 -3.96 15.91 -5.34
N HIS A 39 -2.69 15.72 -5.03
CA HIS A 39 -1.63 16.74 -5.15
C HIS A 39 -0.52 16.26 -6.08
N GLN A 40 -0.61 16.61 -7.36
CA GLN A 40 0.30 16.13 -8.40
C GLN A 40 1.54 17.02 -8.63
N HIS A 41 1.57 18.23 -8.08
CA HIS A 41 2.68 19.16 -8.25
C HIS A 41 3.28 19.54 -6.90
N TYR A 42 4.58 19.28 -6.73
CA TYR A 42 5.34 19.63 -5.54
C TYR A 42 6.47 20.60 -5.89
N ARG A 43 6.60 21.66 -5.10
CA ARG A 43 7.64 22.68 -5.27
C ARG A 43 8.32 22.98 -3.95
N ALA A 44 9.63 22.80 -3.88
CA ALA A 44 10.42 23.17 -2.70
C ALA A 44 10.73 24.67 -2.66
N GLU A 45 11.12 25.18 -1.49
CA GLU A 45 11.40 26.60 -1.30
C GLU A 45 12.71 27.02 -1.99
N ARG A 46 12.70 28.17 -2.67
CA ARG A 46 13.91 28.76 -3.27
C ARG A 46 14.86 29.29 -2.20
N GLY A 47 16.17 29.19 -2.44
CA GLY A 47 17.17 29.85 -1.60
C GLY A 47 17.16 31.36 -1.83
N GLN A 48 17.41 32.15 -0.78
CA GLN A 48 17.47 33.61 -0.88
C GLN A 48 18.79 34.07 -1.51
N HIS A 49 18.77 35.26 -2.12
CA HIS A 49 19.97 35.88 -2.67
C HIS A 49 20.90 36.37 -1.57
N GLY A 50 22.20 36.43 -1.87
CA GLY A 50 23.15 37.15 -1.04
C GLY A 50 22.81 38.64 -0.97
N MET A 51 23.20 39.27 0.13
CA MET A 51 23.00 40.69 0.39
C MET A 51 24.37 41.39 0.50
N GLY A 52 24.35 42.73 0.50
CA GLY A 52 25.57 43.52 0.71
C GLY A 52 26.23 43.22 2.06
N LYS A 53 27.47 43.69 2.24
CA LYS A 53 28.30 43.43 3.44
C LYS A 53 28.67 41.94 3.62
N ASP A 54 28.96 41.26 2.51
CA ASP A 54 29.35 39.84 2.48
C ASP A 54 28.32 38.90 3.16
N MET A 55 27.04 39.28 3.15
CA MET A 55 25.97 38.50 3.76
C MET A 55 25.45 37.42 2.80
N HIS A 56 25.53 36.16 3.21
CA HIS A 56 24.94 35.05 2.45
C HIS A 56 23.41 34.98 2.62
N GLY A 57 22.72 34.56 1.56
CA GLY A 57 21.28 34.33 1.60
C GLY A 57 20.93 33.03 2.34
N LYS A 58 19.74 32.99 2.95
CA LYS A 58 19.23 31.81 3.64
C LYS A 58 18.94 30.67 2.65
N ASN A 59 19.23 29.43 3.07
CA ASN A 59 18.86 28.23 2.32
C ASN A 59 17.33 28.05 2.27
N GLY A 60 16.81 27.53 1.16
CA GLY A 60 15.41 27.13 1.06
C GLY A 60 15.14 25.89 1.92
N SER A 61 13.93 25.79 2.49
CA SER A 61 13.49 24.62 3.23
C SER A 61 13.21 23.42 2.32
N ASP A 62 13.70 22.24 2.72
CA ASP A 62 13.40 20.98 2.06
C ASP A 62 11.92 20.61 2.21
N MET A 63 11.34 20.00 1.18
CA MET A 63 9.98 19.47 1.19
C MET A 63 10.01 17.96 1.32
N ILE A 64 9.56 17.46 2.47
CA ILE A 64 9.44 16.02 2.73
C ILE A 64 8.04 15.56 2.37
N ILE A 65 7.94 14.65 1.42
CA ILE A 65 6.70 14.04 0.96
C ILE A 65 6.65 12.62 1.51
N PRO A 66 5.75 12.32 2.47
CA PRO A 66 5.73 11.01 3.07
C PRO A 66 4.98 10.03 2.14
N VAL A 67 5.55 8.85 1.92
CA VAL A 67 5.01 7.80 1.03
C VAL A 67 4.87 6.49 1.79
N PRO A 68 4.01 5.56 1.35
CA PRO A 68 3.95 4.22 1.93
C PRO A 68 5.29 3.47 1.82
N MET A 69 5.53 2.53 2.74
CA MET A 69 6.60 1.55 2.54
C MET A 69 6.29 0.64 1.35
N GLY A 70 7.33 0.28 0.59
CA GLY A 70 7.21 -0.47 -0.65
C GLY A 70 6.85 0.40 -1.86
N THR A 71 6.95 1.72 -1.77
CA THR A 71 6.83 2.61 -2.93
C THR A 71 8.10 2.54 -3.78
N LEU A 72 7.93 2.13 -5.03
CA LEU A 72 8.86 2.36 -6.11
C LEU A 72 8.74 3.80 -6.61
N VAL A 73 9.89 4.42 -6.83
CA VAL A 73 10.01 5.71 -7.51
C VAL A 73 10.65 5.44 -8.87
N LYS A 74 9.99 5.87 -9.95
CA LYS A 74 10.48 5.73 -11.31
C LYS A 74 10.49 7.06 -12.04
N ASP A 75 11.36 7.17 -13.04
CA ASP A 75 11.31 8.26 -14.01
C ASP A 75 10.10 8.11 -14.95
N ALA A 76 9.35 9.18 -15.18
CA ALA A 76 8.13 9.10 -15.98
C ALA A 76 8.35 9.00 -17.50
N LEU A 77 9.55 9.32 -17.98
CA LEU A 77 9.93 9.25 -19.39
C LEU A 77 10.58 7.90 -19.72
N THR A 78 11.50 7.43 -18.88
CA THR A 78 12.27 6.21 -19.15
C THR A 78 11.69 4.95 -18.50
N ASP A 79 10.76 5.08 -17.55
CA ASP A 79 10.25 4.00 -16.68
C ASP A 79 11.38 3.32 -15.84
N GLU A 80 12.55 3.95 -15.76
CA GLU A 80 13.67 3.47 -14.97
C GLU A 80 13.36 3.59 -13.48
N ILE A 81 13.70 2.54 -12.71
CA ILE A 81 13.54 2.53 -11.26
C ILE A 81 14.65 3.36 -10.63
N LEU A 82 14.29 4.50 -10.06
CA LEU A 82 15.20 5.39 -9.35
C LEU A 82 15.40 4.96 -7.89
N SER A 83 14.34 4.44 -7.25
CA SER A 83 14.41 4.01 -5.85
C SER A 83 13.33 3.01 -5.46
N ASP A 84 13.62 2.18 -4.46
CA ASP A 84 12.67 1.30 -3.79
C ASP A 84 12.67 1.57 -2.29
N LEU A 85 11.58 2.17 -1.78
CA LEU A 85 11.48 2.67 -0.42
C LEU A 85 10.88 1.61 0.51
N ILE A 86 11.69 0.64 0.92
CA ILE A 86 11.25 -0.57 1.65
C ILE A 86 11.35 -0.48 3.17
N LYS A 87 12.17 0.43 3.71
CA LYS A 87 12.38 0.60 5.16
C LYS A 87 11.64 1.84 5.68
N ASP A 88 11.19 1.77 6.93
CA ASP A 88 10.59 2.92 7.61
C ASP A 88 11.61 4.05 7.78
N ASN A 89 11.18 5.29 7.52
CA ASN A 89 12.01 6.50 7.47
C ASN A 89 13.13 6.47 6.42
N GLN A 90 13.10 5.52 5.46
CA GLN A 90 14.00 5.55 4.33
C GLN A 90 13.70 6.79 3.47
N GLU A 91 14.74 7.54 3.13
CA GLU A 91 14.63 8.76 2.35
C GLU A 91 15.23 8.58 0.95
N PHE A 92 14.60 9.22 -0.02
CA PHE A 92 15.11 9.36 -1.38
C PHE A 92 14.96 10.81 -1.84
N ILE A 93 16.07 11.43 -2.24
CA ILE A 93 16.07 12.78 -2.80
C ILE A 93 15.58 12.70 -4.24
N ALA A 94 14.34 13.11 -4.45
CA ALA A 94 13.65 13.05 -5.74
C ALA A 94 14.06 14.19 -6.68
N ALA A 95 14.37 15.36 -6.12
CA ALA A 95 14.90 16.50 -6.88
C ALA A 95 15.86 17.29 -5.99
N LYS A 96 17.07 17.58 -6.48
CA LYS A 96 18.06 18.36 -5.72
C LYS A 96 17.82 19.85 -5.92
N GLY A 97 17.87 20.62 -4.83
CA GLY A 97 17.85 22.08 -4.90
C GLY A 97 19.06 22.63 -5.64
N GLY A 98 18.84 23.76 -6.30
CA GLY A 98 19.86 24.49 -7.04
C GLY A 98 21.00 24.94 -6.14
N ARG A 99 22.18 25.10 -6.74
CA ARG A 99 23.37 25.62 -6.04
C ARG A 99 23.32 27.14 -5.98
N GLY A 100 23.71 27.67 -4.82
CA GLY A 100 23.85 29.12 -4.63
C GLY A 100 24.89 29.71 -5.57
N GLY A 101 24.55 30.88 -6.14
CA GLY A 101 25.46 31.66 -6.96
C GLY A 101 26.64 32.21 -6.15
N LEU A 102 27.75 32.49 -6.84
CA LEU A 102 28.94 33.07 -6.23
C LEU A 102 28.90 34.59 -6.33
N GLY A 103 29.01 35.26 -5.17
CA GLY A 103 29.11 36.72 -5.10
C GLY A 103 30.43 37.25 -5.67
N ASN A 104 30.50 38.56 -5.89
CA ASN A 104 31.68 39.22 -6.44
C ASN A 104 32.95 39.03 -5.58
N THR A 105 32.81 38.91 -4.26
CA THR A 105 33.93 38.64 -3.33
C THR A 105 34.68 37.36 -3.66
N HIS A 106 34.00 36.32 -4.19
CA HIS A 106 34.63 35.07 -4.61
C HIS A 106 35.55 35.24 -5.82
N PHE A 107 35.33 36.25 -6.66
CA PHE A 107 36.12 36.51 -7.87
C PHE A 107 37.24 37.54 -7.66
N LYS A 108 37.50 37.94 -6.41
CA LYS A 108 38.56 38.88 -6.07
C LYS A 108 39.92 38.22 -6.23
N THR A 109 40.79 38.78 -7.06
CA THR A 109 42.18 38.34 -7.25
C THR A 109 43.13 39.52 -7.06
N SER A 110 44.44 39.26 -6.97
CA SER A 110 45.47 40.31 -6.86
C SER A 110 45.37 41.34 -8.00
N THR A 111 45.03 40.88 -9.20
CA THR A 111 44.82 41.71 -10.41
C THR A 111 43.40 42.25 -10.55
N ARG A 112 42.42 41.72 -9.81
CA ARG A 112 41.00 42.09 -9.90
C ARG A 112 40.41 42.38 -8.52
N GLN A 113 40.73 43.57 -8.00
CA GLN A 113 40.39 43.97 -6.62
C GLN A 113 38.91 44.33 -6.41
N ALA A 114 38.20 44.77 -7.45
CA ALA A 114 36.78 45.13 -7.39
C ALA A 114 35.96 44.48 -8.54
N PRO A 115 35.71 43.16 -8.48
CA PRO A 115 34.85 42.48 -9.44
C PRO A 115 33.43 43.07 -9.48
N LYS A 116 32.92 43.39 -10.68
CA LYS A 116 31.56 43.92 -10.91
C LYS A 116 30.56 42.86 -11.41
N PHE A 117 30.92 41.59 -11.32
CA PHE A 117 30.13 40.47 -11.81
C PHE A 117 29.98 39.42 -10.70
N ALA A 118 28.90 38.66 -10.78
CA ALA A 118 28.58 37.55 -9.89
C ALA A 118 28.08 36.38 -10.73
N GLN A 119 28.26 35.16 -10.22
CA GLN A 119 27.65 33.98 -10.82
C GLN A 119 26.22 33.84 -10.27
N PRO A 120 25.19 33.74 -11.13
CA PRO A 120 23.84 33.48 -10.67
C PRO A 120 23.74 32.08 -10.04
N GLY A 121 22.72 31.88 -9.20
CA GLY A 121 22.40 30.55 -8.70
C GLY A 121 21.97 29.61 -9.81
N GLU A 122 22.25 28.33 -9.63
CA GLU A 122 21.79 27.28 -10.53
C GLU A 122 20.30 26.98 -10.26
N PRO A 123 19.54 26.60 -11.30
CA PRO A 123 18.18 26.12 -11.10
C PRO A 123 18.19 24.80 -10.31
N GLY A 124 17.12 24.54 -9.57
CA GLY A 124 16.88 23.24 -8.95
C GLY A 124 16.45 22.21 -9.98
N ASP A 125 16.67 20.93 -9.67
CA ASP A 125 16.21 19.82 -10.50
C ASP A 125 14.68 19.86 -10.64
N GLU A 126 14.19 19.51 -11.81
CA GLU A 126 12.79 19.23 -12.06
C GLU A 126 12.63 17.87 -12.73
N GLN A 127 11.67 17.08 -12.26
CA GLN A 127 11.46 15.72 -12.77
C GLN A 127 9.97 15.39 -12.78
N ASN A 128 9.57 14.63 -13.79
CA ASN A 128 8.29 13.92 -13.77
C ASN A 128 8.55 12.52 -13.25
N LEU A 129 7.88 12.16 -12.17
CA LEU A 129 8.08 10.88 -11.50
C LEU A 129 6.79 10.07 -11.49
N ILE A 130 6.98 8.77 -11.49
CA ILE A 130 5.94 7.78 -11.27
C ILE A 130 6.20 7.16 -9.90
N LEU A 131 5.21 7.25 -9.01
CA LEU A 131 5.20 6.50 -7.76
C LEU A 131 4.33 5.25 -7.92
N GLU A 132 4.88 4.11 -7.55
CA GLU A 132 4.29 2.79 -7.72
C GLU A 132 4.33 2.02 -6.40
N LEU A 133 3.17 1.73 -5.79
CA LEU A 133 3.15 0.95 -4.55
C LEU A 133 3.18 -0.57 -4.83
N LYS A 134 4.22 -1.27 -4.33
CA LYS A 134 4.40 -2.73 -4.46
C LYS A 134 3.52 -3.59 -3.52
N LEU A 135 2.61 -3.02 -2.72
CA LEU A 135 1.79 -3.77 -1.77
C LEU A 135 0.42 -4.16 -2.34
N LEU A 136 0.07 -5.44 -2.18
CA LEU A 136 -1.17 -6.03 -2.70
C LEU A 136 -2.36 -5.97 -1.74
N ALA A 137 -2.13 -6.19 -0.43
CA ALA A 137 -3.13 -6.03 0.62
C ALA A 137 -2.53 -6.27 2.01
N ASP A 138 -3.17 -5.68 3.02
CA ASP A 138 -2.92 -5.95 4.43
C ASP A 138 -3.66 -7.22 4.90
N VAL A 139 -4.88 -7.42 4.38
CA VAL A 139 -5.73 -8.58 4.68
C VAL A 139 -6.03 -9.36 3.41
N GLY A 140 -5.74 -10.65 3.42
CA GLY A 140 -6.09 -11.57 2.34
C GLY A 140 -7.37 -12.34 2.65
N LEU A 141 -8.37 -12.29 1.76
CA LEU A 141 -9.58 -13.11 1.87
C LEU A 141 -9.34 -14.49 1.27
N ILE A 142 -9.63 -15.53 2.05
CA ILE A 142 -9.58 -16.94 1.63
C ILE A 142 -10.93 -17.61 1.85
N GLY A 143 -11.23 -18.66 1.08
CA GLY A 143 -12.48 -19.39 1.12
C GLY A 143 -12.89 -19.89 -0.27
N LEU A 144 -13.88 -20.78 -0.32
CA LEU A 144 -14.40 -21.37 -1.55
C LEU A 144 -14.88 -20.33 -2.58
N PRO A 145 -14.91 -20.68 -3.88
CA PRO A 145 -15.66 -19.92 -4.87
C PRO A 145 -17.12 -19.81 -4.37
N ASN A 146 -17.69 -18.60 -4.40
CA ASN A 146 -19.04 -18.30 -3.89
C ASN A 146 -19.22 -18.16 -2.36
N ALA A 147 -18.15 -18.19 -1.56
CA ALA A 147 -18.23 -17.86 -0.13
C ALA A 147 -18.65 -16.40 0.16
N GLY A 148 -18.72 -15.54 -0.88
CA GLY A 148 -19.13 -14.14 -0.77
C GLY A 148 -17.96 -13.16 -0.60
N LYS A 149 -16.73 -13.55 -0.99
CA LYS A 149 -15.51 -12.72 -0.89
C LYS A 149 -15.66 -11.37 -1.59
N SER A 150 -16.00 -11.36 -2.88
CA SER A 150 -16.20 -10.12 -3.65
C SER A 150 -17.33 -9.27 -3.10
N THR A 151 -18.42 -9.89 -2.63
CA THR A 151 -19.55 -9.20 -1.99
C THR A 151 -19.11 -8.52 -0.69
N LEU A 152 -18.31 -9.21 0.14
CA LEU A 152 -17.76 -8.61 1.35
C LEU A 152 -16.85 -7.43 1.02
N ILE A 153 -15.93 -7.57 0.06
CA ILE A 153 -15.03 -6.48 -0.36
C ILE A 153 -15.81 -5.25 -0.80
N SER A 154 -16.84 -5.45 -1.64
CA SER A 154 -17.73 -4.37 -2.08
C SER A 154 -18.46 -3.70 -0.92
N ALA A 155 -18.89 -4.46 0.08
CA ALA A 155 -19.61 -3.92 1.24
C ALA A 155 -18.70 -3.14 2.21
N ILE A 156 -17.44 -3.53 2.36
CA ILE A 156 -16.50 -2.91 3.33
C ILE A 156 -15.61 -1.81 2.72
N SER A 157 -15.51 -1.76 1.40
CA SER A 157 -14.64 -0.81 0.72
C SER A 157 -15.22 0.61 0.73
N SER A 158 -14.40 1.57 1.16
CA SER A 158 -14.71 3.01 1.18
C SER A 158 -14.56 3.68 -0.19
N ALA A 159 -14.01 2.95 -1.18
CA ALA A 159 -13.93 3.34 -2.57
C ALA A 159 -14.51 2.20 -3.44
N ARG A 160 -14.89 2.49 -4.69
CA ARG A 160 -15.28 1.41 -5.61
C ARG A 160 -14.15 0.37 -5.67
N PRO A 161 -14.44 -0.93 -5.40
CA PRO A 161 -13.43 -1.97 -5.50
C PRO A 161 -12.78 -1.93 -6.87
N LYS A 162 -11.46 -1.97 -6.90
CA LYS A 162 -10.70 -1.94 -8.16
C LYS A 162 -10.34 -3.37 -8.52
N ILE A 163 -10.67 -3.75 -9.75
CA ILE A 163 -10.09 -4.94 -10.39
C ILE A 163 -8.66 -4.54 -10.73
N ALA A 164 -7.69 -5.31 -10.25
CA ALA A 164 -6.28 -5.03 -10.49
C ALA A 164 -5.68 -6.09 -11.39
N ASP A 165 -5.33 -5.72 -12.64
CA ASP A 165 -4.70 -6.64 -13.57
C ASP A 165 -3.19 -6.71 -13.27
N TYR A 166 -2.81 -7.68 -12.44
CA TYR A 166 -1.40 -7.98 -12.20
C TYR A 166 -0.84 -8.85 -13.33
N PRO A 167 0.39 -8.61 -13.82
CA PRO A 167 0.95 -9.32 -14.98
C PRO A 167 1.08 -10.83 -14.82
N PHE A 168 1.03 -11.29 -13.57
CA PHE A 168 1.24 -12.67 -13.16
C PHE A 168 -0.05 -13.34 -12.67
N THR A 169 -1.18 -12.64 -12.68
CA THR A 169 -2.48 -13.22 -12.29
C THR A 169 -3.27 -13.64 -13.52
N THR A 170 -3.75 -14.87 -13.55
CA THR A 170 -4.72 -15.34 -14.56
C THR A 170 -6.12 -14.76 -14.34
N LEU A 171 -6.43 -14.36 -13.11
CA LEU A 171 -7.64 -13.66 -12.71
C LEU A 171 -7.26 -12.43 -11.89
N ALA A 172 -7.67 -11.26 -12.34
CA ALA A 172 -7.41 -10.01 -11.64
C ALA A 172 -8.09 -10.02 -10.25
N PRO A 173 -7.33 -9.94 -9.14
CA PRO A 173 -7.92 -9.89 -7.81
C PRO A 173 -8.74 -8.62 -7.61
N VAL A 174 -9.79 -8.75 -6.82
CA VAL A 174 -10.61 -7.61 -6.39
C VAL A 174 -9.97 -7.00 -5.15
N LEU A 175 -9.68 -5.69 -5.20
CA LEU A 175 -9.12 -4.94 -4.09
C LEU A 175 -10.14 -3.96 -3.50
N GLY A 176 -10.15 -3.84 -2.18
CA GLY A 176 -10.95 -2.86 -1.45
C GLY A 176 -10.10 -2.09 -0.43
N VAL A 177 -10.37 -0.80 -0.30
CA VAL A 177 -9.74 0.05 0.72
C VAL A 177 -10.74 0.25 1.85
N VAL A 178 -10.38 -0.20 3.06
CA VAL A 178 -11.29 -0.19 4.22
C VAL A 178 -10.85 0.88 5.20
N LYS A 179 -11.76 1.77 5.59
CA LYS A 179 -11.53 2.76 6.66
C LYS A 179 -11.84 2.15 8.03
N ALA A 180 -10.85 2.15 8.92
CA ALA A 180 -10.89 1.65 10.29
C ALA A 180 -10.81 2.80 11.32
N GLY A 181 -11.63 3.83 11.14
CA GLY A 181 -11.65 5.04 11.98
C GLY A 181 -11.14 6.30 11.26
N ARG A 182 -10.92 7.38 12.02
CA ARG A 182 -10.76 8.74 11.47
C ARG A 182 -9.47 8.95 10.64
N PHE A 183 -8.42 8.16 10.89
CA PHE A 183 -7.11 8.28 10.21
C PHE A 183 -6.46 6.93 9.89
N LYS A 184 -7.24 5.85 9.88
CA LYS A 184 -6.70 4.49 9.76
C LYS A 184 -7.39 3.81 8.59
N SER A 185 -6.61 3.31 7.65
CA SER A 185 -7.10 2.50 6.53
C SER A 185 -6.22 1.30 6.31
N PHE A 186 -6.80 0.24 5.75
CA PHE A 186 -6.07 -0.95 5.33
C PHE A 186 -6.64 -1.47 4.01
N VAL A 187 -5.83 -2.22 3.27
CA VAL A 187 -6.20 -2.79 1.98
C VAL A 187 -6.61 -4.26 2.17
N VAL A 188 -7.73 -4.65 1.58
CA VAL A 188 -8.22 -6.03 1.53
C VAL A 188 -8.12 -6.52 0.10
N ALA A 189 -7.57 -7.70 -0.12
CA ALA A 189 -7.56 -8.37 -1.42
C ALA A 189 -8.35 -9.67 -1.35
N ASP A 190 -9.14 -9.94 -2.38
CA ASP A 190 -9.49 -11.32 -2.68
C ASP A 190 -8.23 -12.07 -3.10
N ILE A 191 -8.04 -13.27 -2.57
CA ILE A 191 -7.02 -14.21 -3.03
C ILE A 191 -7.73 -15.19 -3.97
N PRO A 192 -7.87 -14.88 -5.27
CA PRO A 192 -8.39 -15.82 -6.25
C PRO A 192 -7.49 -17.06 -6.34
N GLY A 193 -8.10 -18.22 -6.62
CA GLY A 193 -7.37 -19.29 -7.30
C GLY A 193 -6.46 -20.19 -6.48
N LEU A 194 -6.63 -20.35 -5.16
CA LEU A 194 -6.04 -21.52 -4.46
C LEU A 194 -6.68 -22.86 -4.91
N ILE A 195 -7.83 -22.79 -5.60
CA ILE A 195 -8.78 -23.91 -5.70
C ILE A 195 -8.94 -24.44 -7.15
N GLU A 196 -8.41 -23.75 -8.17
CA GLU A 196 -8.47 -24.24 -9.55
C GLU A 196 -7.16 -23.92 -10.29
N LYS A 197 -6.30 -24.93 -10.45
CA LYS A 197 -5.10 -24.97 -11.34
C LYS A 197 -3.73 -24.53 -10.80
N ALA A 198 -3.55 -24.16 -9.53
CA ALA A 198 -2.20 -23.81 -9.04
C ALA A 198 -1.23 -25.02 -8.99
N HIS A 199 -1.73 -26.27 -8.99
CA HIS A 199 -0.90 -27.47 -9.07
C HIS A 199 -0.51 -27.90 -10.51
N LYS A 200 -1.08 -27.31 -11.58
CA LYS A 200 -0.76 -27.65 -12.98
C LYS A 200 0.20 -26.64 -13.61
N GLY A 201 1.47 -26.66 -13.15
CA GLY A 201 2.65 -26.42 -14.00
C GLY A 201 2.88 -25.05 -14.67
N ALA A 202 2.07 -24.02 -14.46
CA ALA A 202 2.36 -22.68 -14.99
C ALA A 202 2.91 -21.79 -13.87
N GLY A 203 4.19 -21.39 -13.94
CA GLY A 203 4.93 -20.60 -12.93
C GLY A 203 4.35 -19.23 -12.52
N LEU A 204 3.12 -18.92 -12.94
CA LEU A 204 2.33 -17.73 -12.59
C LEU A 204 1.73 -17.79 -11.18
N GLY A 205 1.32 -18.98 -10.70
CA GLY A 205 0.74 -19.15 -9.36
C GLY A 205 1.72 -18.86 -8.23
N PHE A 206 3.00 -19.24 -8.39
CA PHE A 206 4.02 -19.02 -7.38
C PHE A 206 4.32 -17.53 -7.14
N GLN A 207 4.31 -16.71 -8.20
CA GLN A 207 4.48 -15.26 -8.06
C GLN A 207 3.30 -14.63 -7.34
N PHE A 208 2.05 -14.93 -7.70
CA PHE A 208 0.86 -14.44 -6.99
C PHE A 208 0.81 -14.88 -5.51
N LEU A 209 1.36 -16.05 -5.20
CA LEU A 209 1.38 -16.56 -3.82
C LEU A 209 2.48 -15.95 -2.96
N ARG A 210 3.67 -15.64 -3.50
CA ARG A 210 4.68 -14.80 -2.81
C ARG A 210 4.12 -13.44 -2.38
N HIS A 211 3.15 -12.99 -3.15
CA HIS A 211 2.42 -11.76 -2.97
C HIS A 211 1.33 -11.89 -1.88
N VAL A 212 0.65 -13.03 -1.81
CA VAL A 212 -0.19 -13.43 -0.65
C VAL A 212 0.64 -13.61 0.62
N GLU A 213 1.88 -14.09 0.53
CA GLU A 213 2.82 -14.17 1.67
C GLU A 213 3.14 -12.81 2.27
N ARG A 214 2.89 -11.70 1.57
CA ARG A 214 3.05 -10.33 2.10
C ARG A 214 1.83 -9.78 2.84
N THR A 215 0.67 -10.45 2.81
CA THR A 215 -0.47 -10.05 3.65
C THR A 215 -0.13 -10.20 5.14
N SER A 216 -0.56 -9.27 5.98
CA SER A 216 -0.31 -9.36 7.42
C SER A 216 -1.24 -10.37 8.10
N LEU A 217 -2.48 -10.50 7.59
CA LEU A 217 -3.57 -11.25 8.21
C LEU A 217 -4.38 -11.97 7.13
N LEU A 218 -4.88 -13.17 7.44
CA LEU A 218 -5.84 -13.89 6.62
C LEU A 218 -7.25 -13.80 7.24
N LEU A 219 -8.26 -13.54 6.43
CA LEU A 219 -9.66 -13.67 6.81
C LEU A 219 -10.30 -14.79 6.00
N HIS A 220 -10.69 -15.85 6.71
CA HIS A 220 -11.30 -17.03 6.11
C HIS A 220 -12.82 -16.91 6.10
N LEU A 221 -13.40 -16.71 4.91
CA LEU A 221 -14.84 -16.70 4.71
C LEU A 221 -15.36 -18.12 4.49
N VAL A 222 -16.30 -18.52 5.34
CA VAL A 222 -16.98 -19.81 5.28
C VAL A 222 -18.47 -19.57 5.10
N ASP A 223 -19.06 -20.18 4.07
CA ASP A 223 -20.50 -20.11 3.83
C ASP A 223 -21.24 -20.94 4.89
N ILE A 224 -22.08 -20.28 5.70
CA ILE A 224 -22.89 -20.91 6.75
C ILE A 224 -24.38 -21.00 6.38
N SER A 225 -24.72 -20.71 5.11
CA SER A 225 -26.09 -20.81 4.63
C SER A 225 -26.61 -22.24 4.66
N GLU A 226 -27.93 -22.39 4.76
CA GLU A 226 -28.59 -23.68 4.66
C GLU A 226 -28.29 -24.37 3.32
N MET A 227 -28.17 -23.59 2.25
CA MET A 227 -27.88 -24.03 0.88
C MET A 227 -26.43 -24.47 0.65
N ALA A 228 -25.50 -24.18 1.56
CA ALA A 228 -24.10 -24.59 1.38
C ALA A 228 -23.98 -26.12 1.29
N GLU A 229 -23.39 -26.63 0.21
CA GLU A 229 -23.31 -28.09 -0.04
C GLU A 229 -22.31 -28.81 0.88
N VAL A 230 -21.27 -28.08 1.31
CA VAL A 230 -20.17 -28.63 2.11
C VAL A 230 -20.33 -28.21 3.58
N ASP A 231 -19.96 -29.10 4.50
CA ASP A 231 -19.90 -28.76 5.91
C ASP A 231 -18.90 -27.59 6.15
N PRO A 232 -19.25 -26.59 6.97
CA PRO A 232 -18.40 -25.41 7.17
C PRO A 232 -17.04 -25.75 7.79
N VAL A 233 -16.94 -26.78 8.63
CA VAL A 233 -15.65 -27.18 9.24
C VAL A 233 -14.78 -27.90 8.22
N GLU A 234 -15.38 -28.80 7.43
CA GLU A 234 -14.66 -29.51 6.36
C GLU A 234 -14.15 -28.53 5.29
N ASN A 235 -14.96 -27.54 4.91
CA ASN A 235 -14.56 -26.45 4.03
C ASN A 235 -13.35 -25.70 4.60
N PHE A 236 -13.44 -25.28 5.87
CA PHE A 236 -12.36 -24.57 6.53
C PHE A 236 -11.05 -25.38 6.55
N GLU A 237 -11.13 -26.67 6.91
CA GLU A 237 -9.96 -27.55 6.97
C GLU A 237 -9.38 -27.81 5.58
N LYS A 238 -10.23 -28.00 4.55
CA LYS A 238 -9.81 -28.19 3.16
C LYS A 238 -8.96 -27.01 2.66
N ILE A 239 -9.46 -25.79 2.82
CA ILE A 239 -8.73 -24.58 2.40
C ILE A 239 -7.40 -24.43 3.17
N ASN A 240 -7.37 -24.77 4.47
CA ASN A 240 -6.12 -24.73 5.24
C ASN A 240 -5.13 -25.82 4.83
N GLN A 241 -5.61 -27.01 4.48
CA GLN A 241 -4.76 -28.07 3.92
C GLN A 241 -4.18 -27.65 2.57
N GLU A 242 -4.99 -27.03 1.70
CA GLU A 242 -4.51 -26.45 0.45
C GLU A 242 -3.42 -25.40 0.73
N LEU A 243 -3.67 -24.41 1.59
CA LEU A 243 -2.66 -23.42 2.01
C LEU A 243 -1.36 -24.07 2.49
N LYS A 244 -1.46 -25.16 3.27
CA LYS A 244 -0.31 -25.93 3.76
C LYS A 244 0.51 -26.56 2.63
N LEU A 245 -0.17 -27.18 1.67
CA LEU A 245 0.46 -27.83 0.52
C LEU A 245 1.20 -26.83 -0.36
N TYR A 246 0.71 -25.58 -0.43
CA TYR A 246 1.37 -24.52 -1.17
C TYR A 246 2.57 -23.91 -0.41
N SER A 247 2.36 -23.43 0.82
CA SER A 247 3.42 -22.83 1.63
C SER A 247 3.11 -22.98 3.12
N PRO A 248 3.92 -23.76 3.87
CA PRO A 248 3.78 -23.89 5.32
C PRO A 248 3.86 -22.54 6.07
N ALA A 249 4.47 -21.52 5.47
CA ALA A 249 4.54 -20.17 6.04
C ALA A 249 3.17 -19.49 6.10
N LEU A 250 2.25 -19.80 5.17
CA LEU A 250 0.90 -19.21 5.17
C LEU A 250 0.06 -19.69 6.35
N LEU A 251 0.25 -20.92 6.81
CA LEU A 251 -0.41 -21.44 8.02
C LEU A 251 0.05 -20.77 9.32
N LYS A 252 1.25 -20.18 9.32
CA LYS A 252 1.78 -19.48 10.50
C LYS A 252 1.20 -18.07 10.65
N LYS A 253 0.51 -17.57 9.62
CA LYS A 253 -0.08 -16.24 9.65
C LYS A 253 -1.26 -16.20 10.62
N PRO A 254 -1.46 -15.08 11.32
CA PRO A 254 -2.71 -14.85 12.01
C PRO A 254 -3.90 -15.04 11.06
N GLN A 255 -4.93 -15.74 11.53
CA GLN A 255 -6.12 -16.07 10.75
C GLN A 255 -7.36 -15.83 11.59
N ALA A 256 -8.29 -15.05 11.06
CA ALA A 256 -9.64 -14.90 11.59
C ALA A 256 -10.65 -15.63 10.71
N VAL A 257 -11.78 -16.02 11.28
CA VAL A 257 -12.83 -16.79 10.59
C VAL A 257 -14.12 -15.98 10.57
N ALA A 258 -14.74 -15.92 9.40
CA ALA A 258 -16.01 -15.25 9.18
C ALA A 258 -17.04 -16.22 8.59
N GLY A 259 -18.12 -16.49 9.33
CA GLY A 259 -19.31 -17.16 8.82
C GLY A 259 -20.14 -16.18 7.98
N ALA A 260 -20.13 -16.34 6.66
CA ALA A 260 -20.82 -15.48 5.69
C ALA A 260 -22.24 -16.00 5.36
N LYS A 261 -23.09 -15.12 4.81
CA LYS A 261 -24.49 -15.40 4.45
C LYS A 261 -25.37 -15.80 5.65
N ALA A 262 -25.15 -15.14 6.79
CA ALA A 262 -25.85 -15.43 8.03
C ALA A 262 -27.38 -15.17 7.98
N ASP A 263 -27.84 -14.40 7.02
CA ASP A 263 -29.25 -14.11 6.72
C ASP A 263 -30.04 -15.36 6.29
N ILE A 264 -29.38 -16.33 5.66
CA ILE A 264 -29.99 -17.57 5.13
C ILE A 264 -29.43 -18.82 5.82
N LYS A 265 -29.08 -18.72 7.11
CA LYS A 265 -28.50 -19.82 7.91
C LYS A 265 -29.50 -20.92 8.32
N GLY A 266 -30.78 -20.77 7.98
CA GLY A 266 -31.85 -21.68 8.40
C GLY A 266 -31.89 -21.85 9.91
N LYS A 267 -31.88 -23.11 10.39
CA LYS A 267 -31.86 -23.45 11.83
C LYS A 267 -30.53 -23.16 12.55
N GLY A 268 -29.51 -22.62 11.87
CA GLY A 268 -28.25 -22.23 12.51
C GLY A 268 -27.29 -23.36 12.87
N LYS A 269 -27.62 -24.64 12.60
CA LYS A 269 -26.76 -25.78 12.94
C LYS A 269 -25.32 -25.68 12.40
N LYS A 270 -25.16 -25.18 11.17
CA LYS A 270 -23.85 -24.96 10.52
C LYS A 270 -23.05 -23.87 11.22
N LEU A 271 -23.71 -22.75 11.58
CA LEU A 271 -23.12 -21.68 12.39
C LEU A 271 -22.62 -22.21 13.73
N ASP A 272 -23.45 -22.96 14.46
CA ASP A 272 -23.10 -23.50 15.78
C ASP A 272 -21.95 -24.50 15.72
N ARG A 273 -21.90 -25.31 14.65
CA ARG A 273 -20.79 -26.25 14.41
C ARG A 273 -19.49 -25.49 14.18
N LEU A 274 -19.49 -24.50 13.28
CA LEU A 274 -18.30 -23.70 12.98
C LEU A 274 -17.84 -22.89 14.20
N ALA A 275 -18.76 -22.24 14.92
CA ALA A 275 -18.44 -21.46 16.11
C ALA A 275 -17.81 -22.33 17.22
N ARG A 276 -18.34 -23.55 17.45
CA ARG A 276 -17.74 -24.51 18.40
C ARG A 276 -16.35 -24.93 17.97
N TYR A 277 -16.14 -25.19 16.68
CA TYR A 277 -14.83 -25.53 16.14
C TYR A 277 -13.83 -24.39 16.32
N CYS A 278 -14.20 -23.15 15.98
CA CYS A 278 -13.36 -21.97 16.17
C CYS A 278 -13.00 -21.76 17.64
N LYS A 279 -13.98 -21.89 18.56
CA LYS A 279 -13.73 -21.78 20.01
C LYS A 279 -12.75 -22.84 20.52
N LYS A 280 -12.90 -24.10 20.08
CA LYS A 280 -12.01 -25.21 20.46
C LYS A 280 -10.57 -24.97 19.97
N ASN A 281 -10.43 -24.44 18.77
CA ASN A 281 -9.12 -24.20 18.13
C ASN A 281 -8.58 -22.77 18.31
N LYS A 282 -9.24 -21.94 19.13
CA LYS A 282 -8.84 -20.55 19.44
C LYS A 282 -8.75 -19.62 18.22
N TYR A 283 -9.63 -19.80 17.24
CA TYR A 283 -9.79 -18.85 16.15
C TYR A 283 -10.78 -17.75 16.52
N ASP A 284 -10.44 -16.50 16.22
CA ASP A 284 -11.38 -15.38 16.31
C ASP A 284 -12.48 -15.54 15.26
N PHE A 285 -13.74 -15.58 15.71
CA PHE A 285 -14.89 -15.90 14.88
C PHE A 285 -15.89 -14.75 14.81
N PHE A 286 -16.35 -14.46 13.59
CA PHE A 286 -17.34 -13.43 13.30
C PHE A 286 -18.49 -14.00 12.46
N GLN A 287 -19.72 -13.62 12.79
CA GLN A 287 -20.88 -13.84 11.93
C GLN A 287 -21.11 -12.60 11.08
N LEU A 288 -21.27 -12.77 9.77
CA LEU A 288 -21.43 -11.68 8.82
C LEU A 288 -22.61 -11.89 7.87
N CYS A 289 -23.32 -10.79 7.59
CA CYS A 289 -24.19 -10.68 6.42
C CYS A 289 -23.75 -9.43 5.64
N ALA A 290 -23.09 -9.64 4.50
CA ALA A 290 -22.56 -8.53 3.71
C ALA A 290 -23.66 -7.59 3.17
N PRO A 291 -24.81 -8.10 2.65
CA PRO A 291 -25.89 -7.23 2.19
C PRO A 291 -26.56 -6.39 3.29
N SER A 292 -26.76 -6.96 4.49
CA SER A 292 -27.43 -6.24 5.60
C SER A 292 -26.47 -5.38 6.42
N GLY A 293 -25.15 -5.61 6.29
CA GLY A 293 -24.13 -4.96 7.10
C GLY A 293 -23.93 -5.56 8.50
N GLU A 294 -24.65 -6.63 8.83
CA GLU A 294 -24.55 -7.29 10.14
C GLU A 294 -23.13 -7.83 10.36
N GLY A 295 -22.55 -7.53 11.52
CA GLY A 295 -21.22 -7.99 11.92
C GLY A 295 -20.04 -7.26 11.26
N ILE A 296 -20.26 -6.52 10.16
CA ILE A 296 -19.19 -5.82 9.42
C ILE A 296 -18.43 -4.83 10.28
N LYS A 297 -19.12 -3.97 11.06
CA LYS A 297 -18.45 -2.95 11.88
C LYS A 297 -17.48 -3.56 12.89
N LYS A 298 -17.90 -4.66 13.54
CA LYS A 298 -17.06 -5.39 14.52
C LYS A 298 -15.85 -6.03 13.83
N LEU A 299 -16.07 -6.62 12.65
CA LEU A 299 -15.00 -7.18 11.83
C LEU A 299 -13.97 -6.11 11.44
N ILE A 300 -14.40 -4.98 10.88
CA ILE A 300 -13.49 -3.91 10.44
C ILE A 300 -12.65 -3.39 11.60
N ALA A 301 -13.27 -3.17 12.77
CA ALA A 301 -12.56 -2.74 13.97
C ALA A 301 -11.49 -3.76 14.40
N TYR A 302 -11.84 -5.05 14.42
CA TYR A 302 -10.92 -6.13 14.74
C TYR A 302 -9.75 -6.23 13.73
N LEU A 303 -10.06 -6.29 12.43
CA LEU A 303 -9.05 -6.39 11.37
C LEU A 303 -8.11 -5.18 11.41
N GLY A 304 -8.65 -3.97 11.56
CA GLY A 304 -7.85 -2.75 11.65
C GLY A 304 -6.91 -2.74 12.86
N ALA A 305 -7.38 -3.21 14.02
CA ALA A 305 -6.54 -3.34 15.21
C ALA A 305 -5.45 -4.40 15.03
N LYS A 306 -5.78 -5.58 14.48
CA LYS A 306 -4.82 -6.66 14.25
C LYS A 306 -3.76 -6.32 13.22
N VAL A 307 -4.15 -5.69 12.10
CA VAL A 307 -3.19 -5.21 11.10
C VAL A 307 -2.19 -4.24 11.73
N GLN A 308 -2.64 -3.37 12.63
CA GLN A 308 -1.74 -2.45 13.34
C GLN A 308 -0.83 -3.14 14.34
N GLU A 309 -1.34 -4.12 15.09
CA GLU A 309 -0.54 -4.92 16.02
C GLU A 309 0.58 -5.68 15.29
N ILE A 310 0.26 -6.31 14.16
CA ILE A 310 1.23 -7.11 13.38
C ILE A 310 2.29 -6.23 12.69
N LYS A 311 1.96 -4.99 12.37
CA LYS A 311 2.86 -4.04 11.69
C LYS A 311 3.77 -3.24 12.63
N LYS A 312 3.54 -3.28 13.95
CA LYS A 312 4.44 -2.67 14.94
C LYS A 312 5.73 -3.47 15.02
#